data_AF-A0A368H0U4-F1
#
_entry.id   AF-A0A368H0U4-F1
#
_cell.length_a   1.000
_cell.length_b   1.000
_cell.length_c   1.000
_cell.angle_alpha   90.00
_cell.angle_beta   90.00
_cell.angle_gamma   90.00
#
_symmetry.space_group_name_H-M   'P 1'
#
loop_
_entity.id
_entity.type
_entity.pdbx_description
1 polymer ?
#
loop_
_entity_poly.entity_id
_entity_poly.type
_entity_poly.pdbx_seq_one_letter_code
_entity_poly.pdbx_strand_id
1 'polypeptide(L)'
;MTEVPLRVEGSSRLVSALASQPLAVCTSGHHAISSESRLCARDFTAMPKGTVGVEERMYIVWEKAVRTGRIDPMRFVAVTSTNAAKMFNMYPKKVSSFLFPVVRNLFGQTKLNKYTFAQMTPQLVLWEILADI
;
A
#
# COMPACT_ATOMS: atom_id res chain seq x y z
N MET A 1 -4.10 15.66 -7.23
CA MET A 1 -2.99 16.26 -6.47
C MET A 1 -3.09 15.79 -5.04
N THR A 2 -1.97 15.51 -4.40
CA THR A 2 -1.87 15.23 -2.95
C THR A 2 -1.41 16.47 -2.20
N GLU A 3 -1.60 16.52 -0.88
CA GLU A 3 -1.09 17.60 -0.02
C GLU A 3 0.42 17.82 -0.18
N VAL A 4 1.18 16.72 -0.18
CA VAL A 4 2.61 16.74 -0.50
C VAL A 4 2.78 16.30 -1.95
N PRO A 5 3.34 17.13 -2.86
CA PRO A 5 3.54 16.76 -4.25
C PRO A 5 4.52 15.59 -4.42
N LEU A 6 4.29 14.77 -5.43
CA LEU A 6 5.20 13.69 -5.82
C LEU A 6 6.52 14.29 -6.29
N ARG A 7 7.63 13.69 -5.83
CA ARG A 7 8.99 14.11 -6.20
C ARG A 7 9.51 13.24 -7.33
N VAL A 8 10.16 13.87 -8.32
CA VAL A 8 10.60 13.24 -9.58
C VAL A 8 11.57 12.05 -9.35
N GLU A 9 12.26 11.98 -8.20
CA GLU A 9 13.23 10.91 -7.88
C GLU A 9 13.07 10.33 -6.46
N GLY A 10 11.84 10.39 -5.91
CA GLY A 10 11.60 9.92 -4.53
C GLY A 10 11.53 8.40 -4.37
N SER A 11 11.09 7.69 -5.40
CA SER A 11 10.68 6.28 -5.32
C SER A 11 11.82 5.34 -4.92
N SER A 12 12.98 5.47 -5.55
CA SER A 12 14.14 4.61 -5.30
C SER A 12 14.64 4.74 -3.86
N ARG A 13 14.70 5.97 -3.33
CA ARG A 13 15.10 6.28 -1.96
C ARG A 13 14.10 5.75 -0.93
N LEU A 14 12.81 5.85 -1.21
CA LEU A 14 11.77 5.32 -0.34
C LEU A 14 11.82 3.80 -0.24
N VAL A 15 12.06 3.10 -1.36
CA VAL A 15 12.22 1.63 -1.36
C VAL A 15 13.47 1.22 -0.57
N SER A 16 14.59 1.93 -0.75
CA SER A 16 15.80 1.68 0.04
C SER A 16 15.60 1.96 1.54
N ALA A 17 14.82 2.98 1.89
CA ALA A 17 14.43 3.29 3.27
C ALA A 17 13.48 2.23 3.87
N LEU A 18 12.65 1.60 3.04
CA LEU A 18 11.77 0.50 3.47
C LEU A 18 12.59 -0.79 3.72
N ALA A 19 13.67 -0.99 2.96
CA ALA A 19 14.62 -2.08 3.12
C ALA A 19 15.54 -1.91 4.35
N SER A 20 16.14 -0.73 4.52
CA SER A 20 17.14 -0.41 5.56
C SER A 20 16.55 -0.04 6.93
N GLN A 21 15.22 -0.05 7.07
CA GLN A 21 14.48 0.16 8.32
C GLN A 21 14.44 1.55 9.00
N PRO A 22 14.44 2.70 8.30
CA PRO A 22 13.80 3.90 8.86
C PRO A 22 12.28 3.93 8.62
N LEU A 23 11.76 3.30 7.55
CA LEU A 23 10.31 3.24 7.28
C LEU A 23 9.69 1.93 7.79
N ALA A 24 8.62 2.06 8.57
CA ALA A 24 8.00 0.94 9.26
C ALA A 24 6.67 0.48 8.63
N VAL A 25 5.86 1.39 8.09
CA VAL A 25 4.53 1.09 7.55
C VAL A 25 4.35 1.79 6.21
N CYS A 26 3.74 1.10 5.24
CA CYS A 26 3.33 1.68 3.97
C CYS A 26 1.81 1.88 3.94
N THR A 27 1.36 3.12 3.86
CA THR A 27 -0.06 3.49 3.75
C THR A 27 -0.38 4.02 2.35
N SER A 28 -1.65 3.96 1.96
CA SER A 28 -2.08 4.41 0.62
C SER A 28 -2.45 5.89 0.58
N GLY A 29 -2.85 6.47 1.72
CA GLY A 29 -3.42 7.82 1.79
C GLY A 29 -4.67 7.96 0.92
N HIS A 30 -5.45 6.87 0.80
CA HIS A 30 -6.61 6.81 -0.08
C HIS A 30 -7.60 7.91 0.26
N HIS A 31 -7.84 8.79 -0.70
CA HIS A 31 -8.85 9.83 -0.63
C HIS A 31 -9.44 9.98 -2.03
N ALA A 32 -10.53 9.26 -2.29
CA ALA A 32 -11.23 9.30 -3.56
C ALA A 32 -11.91 10.67 -3.75
N ILE A 33 -11.64 11.30 -4.88
CA ILE A 33 -12.23 12.58 -5.26
C ILE A 33 -12.83 12.40 -6.65
N SER A 34 -14.06 12.86 -6.84
CA SER A 34 -14.71 12.82 -8.14
C SER A 34 -13.96 13.70 -9.15
N SER A 35 -13.89 13.23 -10.40
CA SER A 35 -13.26 13.97 -11.49
C SER A 35 -13.90 15.34 -11.70
N GLU A 36 -15.22 15.42 -11.50
CA GLU A 36 -16.00 16.67 -11.61
C GLU A 36 -15.57 17.71 -10.59
N SER A 37 -15.45 17.33 -9.32
CA SER A 37 -14.99 18.24 -8.24
C SER A 37 -13.56 18.71 -8.48
N ARG A 38 -12.73 17.87 -9.12
CA ARG A 38 -11.36 18.24 -9.49
C ARG A 38 -11.31 19.25 -10.64
N LEU A 39 -12.18 19.10 -11.64
CA LEU A 39 -12.24 19.98 -12.81
C LEU A 39 -12.99 21.30 -12.55
N CYS A 40 -13.85 21.34 -11.53
CA CYS A 40 -14.57 22.54 -11.12
C CYS A 40 -13.66 23.60 -10.46
N ALA A 41 -12.46 23.22 -10.03
CA ALA A 41 -11.49 24.12 -9.42
C ALA A 41 -10.90 25.09 -10.45
N ARG A 42 -11.02 26.39 -10.18
CA ARG A 42 -10.49 27.46 -11.06
C ARG A 42 -8.99 27.71 -10.88
N ASP A 43 -8.43 27.30 -9.75
CA ASP A 43 -7.03 27.51 -9.38
C ASP A 43 -6.47 26.25 -8.70
N PHE A 44 -5.16 26.03 -8.82
CA PHE A 44 -4.48 24.85 -8.28
C PHE A 44 -4.52 24.82 -6.74
N THR A 45 -4.59 25.99 -6.10
CA THR A 45 -4.68 26.13 -4.65
C THR A 45 -6.02 25.63 -4.09
N ALA A 46 -7.10 25.81 -4.87
CA ALA A 46 -8.46 25.42 -4.52
C ALA A 46 -8.82 23.99 -4.97
N MET A 47 -7.94 23.33 -5.73
CA MET A 47 -8.22 22.00 -6.24
C MET A 47 -8.23 20.96 -5.09
N PRO A 48 -9.28 20.13 -4.97
CA PRO A 48 -9.35 19.13 -3.91
C PRO A 48 -8.24 18.09 -4.05
N LYS A 49 -7.56 17.81 -2.93
CA LYS A 49 -6.36 16.97 -2.87
C LYS A 49 -6.68 15.58 -2.35
N GLY A 50 -6.30 14.57 -3.11
CA GLY A 50 -6.60 13.17 -2.85
C GLY A 50 -6.31 12.27 -4.05
N THR A 51 -6.00 11.01 -3.76
CA THR A 51 -5.66 10.00 -4.77
C THR A 51 -6.29 8.68 -4.36
N VAL A 52 -6.64 7.87 -5.36
CA VAL A 52 -7.01 6.47 -5.16
C VAL A 52 -5.77 5.60 -5.31
N GLY A 53 -5.60 4.65 -4.40
CA GLY A 53 -4.44 3.75 -4.40
C GLY A 53 -4.50 2.60 -3.40
N VAL A 54 -5.69 2.31 -2.84
CA VAL A 54 -5.85 1.31 -1.77
C VAL A 54 -5.66 -0.11 -2.32
N GLU A 55 -6.20 -0.37 -3.52
CA GLU A 55 -6.14 -1.69 -4.16
C GLU A 55 -4.75 -1.97 -4.75
N GLU A 56 -4.09 -0.94 -5.26
CA GLU A 56 -2.81 -1.07 -5.94
C GLU A 56 -1.62 -1.13 -4.98
N ARG A 57 -1.79 -0.74 -3.71
CA ARG A 57 -0.70 -0.60 -2.72
C ARG A 57 0.14 -1.88 -2.61
N MET A 58 -0.49 -3.01 -2.32
CA MET A 58 0.22 -4.27 -2.10
C MET A 58 0.94 -4.74 -3.37
N TYR A 59 0.29 -4.56 -4.52
CA TYR A 59 0.87 -4.91 -5.82
C TYR A 59 2.09 -4.04 -6.16
N ILE A 60 1.99 -2.71 -5.99
CA ILE A 60 3.08 -1.79 -6.30
C ILE A 60 4.29 -2.05 -5.41
N VAL A 61 4.09 -2.22 -4.10
CA VAL A 61 5.20 -2.51 -3.18
C VAL A 61 5.86 -3.85 -3.53
N TRP A 62 5.08 -4.87 -3.87
CA TRP A 62 5.62 -6.14 -4.33
C TRP A 62 6.43 -5.99 -5.63
N GLU A 63 5.86 -5.33 -6.64
CA GLU A 63 6.44 -5.20 -7.98
C GLU A 63 7.71 -4.35 -7.99
N LYS A 64 7.76 -3.27 -7.19
CA LYS A 64 8.86 -2.31 -7.13
C LYS A 64 9.94 -2.61 -6.09
N ALA A 65 9.65 -3.46 -5.10
CA ALA A 65 10.60 -3.73 -4.03
C ALA A 65 10.96 -5.22 -3.91
N VAL A 66 9.96 -6.11 -3.85
CA VAL A 66 10.19 -7.55 -3.66
C VAL A 66 10.71 -8.20 -4.93
N ARG A 67 10.01 -7.98 -6.05
CA ARG A 67 10.40 -8.56 -7.36
C ARG A 67 11.77 -8.07 -7.84
N THR A 68 12.13 -6.84 -7.47
CA THR A 68 13.45 -6.25 -7.77
C THR A 68 14.55 -6.70 -6.82
N GLY A 69 14.24 -7.53 -5.81
CA GLY A 69 15.21 -8.02 -4.83
C GLY A 69 15.68 -6.98 -3.81
N ARG A 70 15.00 -5.83 -3.71
CA ARG A 70 15.36 -4.76 -2.75
C ARG A 70 14.81 -5.01 -1.35
N ILE A 71 13.72 -5.77 -1.24
CA ILE A 71 13.05 -6.09 0.02
C ILE A 71 12.74 -7.59 0.04
N ASP A 72 13.03 -8.23 1.16
CA ASP A 72 12.68 -9.63 1.40
C ASP A 72 11.16 -9.82 1.54
N PRO A 73 10.56 -10.91 1.04
CA PRO A 73 9.13 -11.18 1.18
C PRO A 73 8.62 -11.15 2.64
N MET A 74 9.43 -11.56 3.62
CA MET A 74 9.05 -11.45 5.04
C MET A 74 9.04 -9.99 5.51
N ARG A 75 9.93 -9.16 4.97
CA ARG A 75 9.91 -7.72 5.24
C ARG A 75 8.72 -7.05 4.57
N PHE A 76 8.29 -7.48 3.38
CA PHE A 76 7.05 -7.04 2.74
C PHE A 76 5.84 -7.22 3.66
N VAL A 77 5.67 -8.42 4.21
CA VAL A 77 4.64 -8.73 5.21
C VAL A 77 4.70 -7.79 6.41
N ALA A 78 5.92 -7.53 6.91
CA ALA A 78 6.11 -6.70 8.08
C ALA A 78 5.64 -5.26 7.83
N VAL A 79 5.97 -4.67 6.68
CA VAL A 79 5.66 -3.28 6.36
C VAL A 79 4.22 -3.06 5.90
N THR A 80 3.54 -4.10 5.41
CA THR A 80 2.13 -3.99 5.00
C THR A 80 1.15 -4.27 6.13
N SER A 81 1.49 -5.16 7.08
CA SER A 81 0.51 -5.67 8.04
C SER A 81 1.04 -5.83 9.48
N THR A 82 2.22 -6.43 9.67
CA THR A 82 2.70 -6.76 11.03
C THR A 82 3.06 -5.52 11.85
N ASN A 83 3.75 -4.56 11.26
CA ASN A 83 4.16 -3.34 11.96
C ASN A 83 2.95 -2.46 12.29
N ALA A 84 1.98 -2.35 11.37
CA ALA A 84 0.71 -1.67 11.63
C ALA A 84 -0.05 -2.35 12.79
N ALA A 85 -0.22 -3.68 12.74
CA ALA A 85 -0.89 -4.41 13.81
C ALA A 85 -0.21 -4.27 15.18
N LYS A 86 1.13 -4.17 15.22
CA LYS A 86 1.88 -3.90 16.44
C LYS A 86 1.66 -2.48 16.96
N MET A 87 1.72 -1.48 16.07
CA MET A 87 1.50 -0.07 16.43
C MET A 87 0.09 0.16 16.99
N PHE A 88 -0.92 -0.50 16.44
CA PHE A 88 -2.31 -0.40 16.90
C PHE A 88 -2.69 -1.45 17.97
N ASN A 89 -1.72 -2.13 18.59
CA ASN A 89 -1.95 -3.14 19.64
C ASN A 89 -2.94 -4.27 19.27
N MET A 90 -3.03 -4.62 17.98
CA MET A 90 -3.89 -5.68 17.42
C MET A 90 -3.14 -7.00 17.12
N TYR A 91 -1.85 -7.05 17.43
CA TYR A 91 -1.01 -8.23 17.26
C TYR A 91 -1.21 -9.24 18.42
N PRO A 92 -1.32 -10.57 18.18
CA PRO A 92 -1.16 -11.30 16.91
C PRO A 92 -2.47 -11.61 16.16
N LYS A 93 -3.64 -11.31 16.73
CA LYS A 93 -4.96 -11.74 16.23
C LYS A 93 -5.20 -11.38 14.76
N LYS A 94 -4.77 -10.19 14.33
CA LYS A 94 -4.99 -9.69 12.96
C LYS A 94 -3.93 -10.12 11.96
N VAL A 95 -2.75 -10.60 12.36
CA VAL A 95 -1.71 -10.95 11.37
C VAL A 95 -1.85 -12.40 10.93
N SER A 96 -2.18 -13.31 11.84
CA SER A 96 -2.25 -14.75 11.53
C SER A 96 -3.29 -15.09 10.46
N SER A 97 -4.48 -14.48 10.53
CA SER A 97 -5.57 -14.76 9.58
C SER A 97 -5.31 -14.23 8.18
N PHE A 98 -4.50 -13.17 8.06
CA PHE A 98 -4.24 -12.48 6.79
C PHE A 98 -2.95 -12.94 6.13
N LEU A 99 -1.94 -13.30 6.92
CA LEU A 99 -0.62 -13.65 6.43
C LEU A 99 -0.60 -14.98 5.66
N PHE A 100 -1.33 -15.97 6.16
CA PHE A 100 -1.23 -17.35 5.68
C PHE A 100 -1.74 -17.56 4.24
N PRO A 101 -2.91 -17.01 3.85
CA PRO A 101 -3.43 -17.18 2.48
C PRO A 101 -2.66 -16.35 1.44
N VAL A 102 -2.25 -15.13 1.80
CA VAL A 102 -1.56 -14.21 0.89
C VAL A 102 -0.17 -14.72 0.57
N VAL A 103 0.63 -15.06 1.58
CA VAL A 103 2.00 -15.58 1.40
C VAL A 103 1.98 -16.86 0.56
N ARG A 104 1.11 -17.82 0.90
CA ARG A 104 1.05 -19.11 0.18
C ARG A 104 0.80 -18.95 -1.32
N ASN A 105 -0.06 -18.00 -1.71
CA ASN A 105 -0.39 -17.80 -3.12
C ASN A 105 0.63 -16.90 -3.86
N LEU A 106 1.32 -15.98 -3.16
CA LEU A 106 2.34 -15.12 -3.78
C LEU A 106 3.62 -15.90 -4.14
N PHE A 107 4.05 -16.83 -3.28
CA PHE A 107 5.26 -17.63 -3.53
C PHE A 107 5.12 -18.63 -4.68
N GLY A 108 3.89 -18.99 -5.07
CA GLY A 108 3.62 -19.92 -6.16
C GLY A 108 3.49 -19.27 -7.55
N GLN A 109 3.49 -17.93 -7.65
CA GLN A 109 3.19 -17.25 -8.92
C GLN A 109 4.39 -16.49 -9.49
N THR A 110 4.79 -16.86 -10.71
CA THR A 110 5.90 -16.24 -11.46
C THR A 110 5.51 -14.92 -12.12
N LYS A 111 4.21 -14.66 -12.32
CA LYS A 111 3.66 -13.40 -12.81
C LYS A 111 2.45 -13.01 -11.97
N LEU A 112 2.66 -12.10 -11.02
CA LEU A 112 1.57 -11.49 -10.28
C LEU A 112 1.03 -10.31 -11.09
N ASN A 113 -0.29 -10.29 -11.31
CA ASN A 113 -0.98 -9.19 -11.95
C ASN A 113 -1.83 -8.42 -10.92
N LYS A 114 -2.24 -7.19 -11.26
CA LYS A 114 -3.08 -6.36 -10.37
C LYS A 114 -4.41 -7.04 -10.00
N TYR A 115 -4.97 -7.82 -10.92
CA TYR A 115 -6.23 -8.55 -10.72
C TYR A 115 -6.08 -9.71 -9.74
N THR A 116 -4.91 -10.34 -9.69
CA THR A 116 -4.58 -11.40 -8.73
C THR A 116 -4.59 -10.84 -7.31
N PHE A 117 -4.03 -9.64 -7.10
CA PHE A 117 -4.09 -8.95 -5.81
C PHE A 117 -5.52 -8.49 -5.46
N ALA A 118 -6.27 -7.96 -6.43
CA ALA A 118 -7.67 -7.57 -6.23
C ALA A 118 -8.58 -8.77 -5.90
N GLN A 119 -8.36 -9.92 -6.55
CA GLN A 119 -9.09 -11.17 -6.31
C GLN A 119 -8.70 -11.86 -5.01
N MET A 120 -7.49 -11.62 -4.50
CA MET A 120 -7.03 -12.25 -3.27
C MET A 120 -7.90 -11.85 -2.08
N THR A 121 -8.55 -10.68 -2.08
CA THR A 121 -9.26 -10.22 -0.87
C THR A 121 -10.29 -9.09 -1.09
N PRO A 122 -11.57 -9.43 -1.33
CA PRO A 122 -12.69 -8.52 -1.08
C PRO A 122 -12.75 -8.07 0.39
N GLN A 123 -12.27 -8.90 1.33
CA GLN A 123 -12.28 -8.58 2.77
C GLN A 123 -11.12 -7.68 3.21
N LEU A 124 -9.94 -7.70 2.59
CA LEU A 124 -8.83 -6.80 2.98
C LEU A 124 -9.15 -5.35 2.66
N VAL A 125 -9.75 -5.07 1.50
CA VAL A 125 -10.10 -3.70 1.09
C VAL A 125 -11.02 -3.07 2.11
N LEU A 126 -12.02 -3.82 2.61
CA LEU A 126 -12.96 -3.33 3.61
C LEU A 126 -12.28 -3.02 4.97
N TRP A 127 -11.31 -3.83 5.41
CA TRP A 127 -10.63 -3.65 6.70
C TRP A 127 -9.41 -2.72 6.67
N GLU A 128 -8.83 -2.47 5.48
CA GLU A 128 -7.79 -1.46 5.27
C GLU A 128 -8.39 -0.07 5.06
N ILE A 129 -9.54 0.05 4.39
CA ILE A 129 -10.32 1.29 4.38
C ILE A 129 -10.69 1.70 5.81
N LEU A 130 -11.04 0.73 6.68
CA LEU A 130 -11.30 0.99 8.10
C LEU A 130 -10.05 1.28 8.95
N ALA A 131 -8.84 1.03 8.44
CA ALA A 131 -7.58 1.34 9.14
C ALA A 131 -6.91 2.62 8.61
N ASP A 132 -7.30 3.09 7.42
CA ASP A 132 -6.93 4.38 6.83
C ASP A 132 -7.96 5.50 7.17
N ILE A 133 -9.03 5.20 7.94
CA ILE A 133 -9.95 6.17 8.60
C ILE A 133 -9.53 6.37 10.06
#